data_AF-A0AAE3JQ02-F1
#
_entry.id   AF-A0AAE3JQ02-F1
#
_cell.length_a   1.000
_cell.length_b   1.000
_cell.length_c   1.000
_cell.angle_alpha   90.00
_cell.angle_beta   90.00
_cell.angle_gamma   90.00
#
_symmetry.space_group_name_H-M   'P 1'
#
loop_
_entity.id
_entity.type
_entity.pdbx_description
1 polymer ?
#
loop_
_entity_poly.entity_id
_entity_poly.type
_entity_poly.pdbx_seq_one_letter_code
_entity_poly.pdbx_strand_id
1 'polypeptide(L)'
;MKNIFLLTCACLLVFSCSNDDNNDNEEPKTSEIVGTWAVASSDSGSDANEAEASLKKIVEQLAGEGCPIITYTFDANGKVTVYNISEALSEEELQSGDVSCPASGAGSTTTGTYTYENGMLTLDFADDSAKNVSAAVTISGNTMKATVNDFFDELPEGVGGDTQVILTKS
;
A
#
# COMPACT_ATOMS: atom_id res chain seq x y z
N MET A 1 23.62 50.74 60.60
CA MET A 1 23.52 49.43 61.25
C MET A 1 23.06 48.39 60.24
N LYS A 2 23.66 47.19 60.34
CA LYS A 2 23.25 45.89 59.79
C LYS A 2 23.87 45.44 58.46
N ASN A 3 25.09 44.90 58.61
CA ASN A 3 25.65 43.79 57.83
C ASN A 3 24.98 42.48 58.26
N ILE A 4 24.70 41.57 57.32
CA ILE A 4 24.72 40.08 57.42
C ILE A 4 24.24 39.55 56.05
N PHE A 5 25.08 38.98 55.18
CA PHE A 5 25.78 37.67 55.21
C PHE A 5 24.82 36.48 55.22
N LEU A 6 24.60 35.85 54.06
CA LEU A 6 24.22 34.45 53.84
C LEU A 6 23.89 34.30 52.34
N LEU A 7 24.24 33.26 51.59
CA LEU A 7 25.15 32.14 51.72
C LEU A 7 25.17 31.49 50.32
N THR A 8 26.36 31.17 49.85
CA THR A 8 26.67 30.42 48.63
C THR A 8 26.00 29.03 48.64
N CYS A 9 25.37 28.63 47.53
CA CYS A 9 25.24 27.22 47.18
C CYS A 9 25.46 27.07 45.67
N ALA A 10 26.63 26.54 45.32
CA ALA A 10 26.99 26.15 43.98
C ALA A 10 26.43 24.75 43.70
N CYS A 11 25.71 24.59 42.59
CA CYS A 11 25.60 23.31 41.90
C CYS A 11 26.05 23.52 40.46
N LEU A 12 27.30 23.11 40.22
CA LEU A 12 27.80 22.69 38.93
C LEU A 12 26.94 21.53 38.42
N LEU A 13 26.36 21.68 37.23
CA LEU A 13 26.15 20.56 36.31
C LEU A 13 26.42 21.07 34.89
N VAL A 14 27.69 20.98 34.53
CA VAL A 14 28.16 20.93 33.15
C VAL A 14 27.76 19.56 32.57
N PHE A 15 26.71 19.52 31.74
CA PHE A 15 26.53 18.42 30.80
C PHE A 15 27.09 18.84 29.45
N SER A 16 28.31 18.36 29.22
CA SER A 16 28.91 18.23 27.90
C SER A 16 28.27 17.01 27.22
N CYS A 17 27.47 17.21 26.17
CA CYS A 17 27.33 16.23 25.09
C CYS A 17 28.33 16.72 24.02
N SER A 18 29.53 16.19 23.80
CA SER A 18 30.05 14.82 23.78
C SER A 18 29.20 13.85 22.96
N ASN A 19 29.82 13.42 21.85
CA ASN A 19 29.47 12.41 20.87
C ASN A 19 28.30 12.69 19.91
N ASP A 20 28.70 13.13 18.71
CA ASP A 20 28.55 12.37 17.46
C ASP A 20 27.84 11.01 17.66
N ASP A 21 26.58 10.95 17.24
CA ASP A 21 25.92 9.74 16.79
C ASP A 21 24.85 10.14 15.78
N ASN A 22 24.89 9.43 14.65
CA ASN A 22 23.93 9.43 13.56
C ASN A 22 22.50 9.70 14.01
N ASN A 23 21.89 10.73 13.42
CA ASN A 23 20.47 10.71 13.17
C ASN A 23 20.21 11.49 11.88
N ASP A 24 20.54 10.84 10.77
CA ASP A 24 19.65 10.87 9.62
C ASP A 24 18.31 10.27 10.09
N ASN A 25 17.56 11.05 10.88
CA ASN A 25 16.11 10.97 10.88
C ASN A 25 15.70 11.46 9.49
N GLU A 26 15.93 10.62 8.47
CA GLU A 26 15.05 10.61 7.33
C GLU A 26 13.67 10.33 7.95
N GLU A 27 12.84 11.38 8.02
CA GLU A 27 11.40 11.19 8.12
C GLU A 27 11.02 10.08 7.12
N PRO A 28 10.15 9.14 7.52
CA PRO A 28 9.86 8.00 6.67
C PRO A 28 9.44 8.50 5.29
N LYS A 29 9.87 7.81 4.22
CA LYS A 29 9.58 8.07 2.80
C LYS A 29 8.08 7.92 2.46
N THR A 30 7.19 8.24 3.40
CA THR A 30 5.73 8.19 3.31
C THR A 30 5.18 9.07 2.19
N SER A 31 5.89 10.13 1.78
CA SER A 31 5.41 11.00 0.70
C SER A 31 5.28 10.30 -0.66
N GLU A 32 6.10 9.29 -0.95
CA GLU A 32 6.09 8.60 -2.24
C GLU A 32 4.81 7.77 -2.42
N ILE A 33 4.41 7.06 -1.36
CA ILE A 33 3.24 6.17 -1.36
C ILE A 33 1.91 6.91 -1.19
N VAL A 34 1.89 8.09 -0.55
CA VAL A 34 0.65 8.87 -0.35
C VAL A 34 0.00 9.23 -1.68
N GLY A 35 -1.29 8.96 -1.81
CA GLY A 35 -2.09 9.21 -3.01
C GLY A 35 -2.97 8.02 -3.40
N THR A 36 -3.62 8.13 -4.54
CA THR A 36 -4.51 7.08 -5.07
C THR A 36 -3.78 6.26 -6.13
N TRP A 37 -3.80 4.94 -5.95
CA TRP A 37 -3.14 3.95 -6.79
C TRP A 37 -4.18 2.96 -7.31
N ALA A 38 -4.26 2.85 -8.63
CA ALA A 38 -5.18 1.94 -9.31
C ALA A 38 -4.39 0.80 -9.94
N VAL A 39 -4.84 -0.45 -9.79
CA VAL A 39 -4.26 -1.58 -10.53
C VAL A 39 -4.52 -1.36 -12.02
N ALA A 40 -3.45 -1.29 -12.81
CA ALA A 40 -3.50 -0.92 -14.23
C ALA A 40 -3.14 -2.08 -15.17
N SER A 41 -2.28 -3.00 -14.72
CA SER A 41 -1.93 -4.21 -15.49
C SER A 41 -1.37 -5.29 -14.57
N SER A 42 -1.27 -6.51 -15.07
CA SER A 42 -0.51 -7.59 -14.46
C SER A 42 0.50 -8.21 -15.44
N ASP A 43 1.56 -8.80 -14.90
CA ASP A 43 2.62 -9.47 -15.66
C ASP A 43 2.97 -10.81 -15.00
N SER A 44 2.71 -11.91 -15.72
CA SER A 44 3.02 -13.28 -15.34
C SER A 44 4.19 -13.87 -16.15
N GLY A 45 4.88 -13.06 -16.94
CA GLY A 45 5.95 -13.52 -17.83
C GLY A 45 5.45 -14.29 -19.06
N SER A 46 6.36 -15.01 -19.73
CA SER A 46 6.07 -15.69 -21.01
C SER A 46 5.29 -17.00 -20.89
N ASP A 47 5.26 -17.58 -19.69
CA ASP A 47 4.69 -18.92 -19.44
C ASP A 47 3.36 -18.82 -18.67
N ALA A 48 2.63 -17.72 -18.90
CA ALA A 48 1.37 -17.44 -18.23
C ALA A 48 0.34 -18.55 -18.46
N ASN A 49 -0.28 -19.03 -17.39
CA ASN A 49 -1.38 -19.99 -17.45
C ASN A 49 -2.72 -19.30 -17.80
N GLU A 50 -3.79 -20.08 -17.95
CA GLU A 50 -5.10 -19.54 -18.34
C GLU A 50 -5.66 -18.54 -17.31
N ALA A 51 -5.51 -18.81 -16.01
CA ALA A 51 -5.98 -17.93 -14.94
C ALA A 51 -5.21 -16.60 -14.92
N GLU A 52 -3.90 -16.65 -15.15
CA GLU A 52 -3.02 -15.49 -15.27
C GLU A 52 -3.37 -14.64 -16.50
N ALA A 53 -3.67 -15.30 -17.63
CA ALA A 53 -4.14 -14.63 -18.84
C ALA A 53 -5.50 -13.95 -18.63
N SER A 54 -6.45 -14.62 -17.94
CA SER A 54 -7.74 -14.05 -17.60
C SER A 54 -7.60 -12.86 -16.65
N LEU A 55 -6.79 -12.97 -15.59
CA LEU A 55 -6.52 -11.85 -14.67
C LEU A 55 -5.96 -10.64 -15.43
N LYS A 56 -4.98 -10.86 -16.31
CA LYS A 56 -4.41 -9.79 -17.13
C LYS A 56 -5.46 -9.11 -17.99
N LYS A 57 -6.27 -9.90 -18.71
CA LYS A 57 -7.34 -9.39 -19.56
C LYS A 57 -8.34 -8.54 -18.78
N ILE A 58 -8.77 -9.02 -17.60
CA ILE A 58 -9.69 -8.32 -16.69
C ILE A 58 -9.11 -6.98 -16.26
N VAL A 59 -7.90 -6.99 -15.72
CA VAL A 59 -7.23 -5.79 -15.22
C VAL A 59 -7.06 -4.75 -16.32
N GLU A 60 -6.54 -5.16 -17.48
CA GLU A 60 -6.27 -4.25 -18.60
C GLU A 60 -7.56 -3.70 -19.21
N GLN A 61 -8.61 -4.53 -19.33
CA GLN A 61 -9.91 -4.09 -19.83
C GLN A 61 -10.56 -3.06 -18.90
N LEU A 62 -10.66 -3.40 -17.61
CA LEU A 62 -11.23 -2.53 -16.60
C LEU A 62 -10.45 -1.22 -16.41
N ALA A 63 -9.12 -1.28 -16.42
CA ALA A 63 -8.27 -0.09 -16.38
C ALA A 63 -8.45 0.79 -17.63
N GLY A 64 -8.57 0.17 -18.82
CA GLY A 64 -8.84 0.86 -20.08
C GLY A 64 -10.20 1.58 -20.11
N GLU A 65 -11.18 1.07 -19.37
CA GLU A 65 -12.50 1.69 -19.17
C GLU A 65 -12.50 2.77 -18.07
N GLY A 66 -11.37 3.00 -17.37
CA GLY A 66 -11.30 3.91 -16.23
C GLY A 66 -12.00 3.37 -14.98
N CYS A 67 -12.13 2.05 -14.88
CA CYS A 67 -12.86 1.33 -13.84
C CYS A 67 -11.98 0.26 -13.20
N PRO A 68 -10.83 0.64 -12.61
CA PRO A 68 -9.84 -0.32 -12.12
C PRO A 68 -10.43 -1.31 -11.11
N ILE A 69 -10.00 -2.57 -11.20
CA ILE A 69 -10.52 -3.66 -10.35
C ILE A 69 -10.32 -3.38 -8.86
N ILE A 70 -9.17 -2.80 -8.50
CA ILE A 70 -8.85 -2.38 -7.13
C ILE A 70 -8.18 -1.00 -7.18
N THR A 71 -8.58 -0.15 -6.24
CA THR A 71 -7.97 1.16 -5.98
C THR A 71 -7.59 1.30 -4.51
N TYR A 72 -6.36 1.71 -4.24
CA TYR A 72 -5.84 2.02 -2.91
C TYR A 72 -5.67 3.53 -2.77
N THR A 73 -6.14 4.11 -1.68
CA THR A 73 -5.89 5.51 -1.33
C THR A 73 -5.12 5.56 -0.02
N PHE A 74 -3.86 5.95 -0.09
CA PHE A 74 -2.97 6.09 1.07
C PHE A 74 -2.93 7.55 1.51
N ASP A 75 -3.40 7.82 2.72
CA ASP A 75 -3.41 9.14 3.32
C ASP A 75 -2.12 9.42 4.11
N ALA A 76 -1.68 10.68 4.13
CA ALA A 76 -0.47 11.09 4.85
C ALA A 76 -0.50 10.86 6.38
N ASN A 77 -1.66 10.51 6.94
CA ASN A 77 -1.84 10.16 8.35
C ASN A 77 -1.70 8.65 8.62
N GLY A 78 -1.29 7.85 7.64
CA GLY A 78 -1.13 6.40 7.78
C GLY A 78 -2.42 5.60 7.63
N LYS A 79 -3.48 6.19 7.07
CA LYS A 79 -4.72 5.47 6.73
C LYS A 79 -4.72 4.99 5.28
N VAL A 80 -5.35 3.85 5.05
CA VAL A 80 -5.59 3.32 3.71
C VAL A 80 -7.08 3.08 3.50
N THR A 81 -7.58 3.45 2.33
CA THR A 81 -8.91 3.06 1.84
C THR A 81 -8.75 2.22 0.59
N VAL A 82 -9.34 1.04 0.58
CA VAL A 82 -9.36 0.13 -0.56
C VAL A 82 -10.77 0.08 -1.11
N TYR A 83 -10.91 0.35 -2.41
CA TYR A 83 -12.13 0.11 -3.16
C TYR A 83 -11.90 -1.07 -4.09
N ASN A 84 -12.71 -2.11 -3.97
CA ASN A 84 -12.58 -3.35 -4.74
C ASN A 84 -13.89 -3.66 -5.46
N ILE A 85 -13.86 -3.75 -6.79
CA ILE A 85 -15.04 -4.12 -7.59
C ILE A 85 -15.07 -5.60 -7.95
N SER A 86 -14.07 -6.40 -7.58
CA SER A 86 -14.04 -7.84 -7.88
C SER A 86 -15.25 -8.57 -7.30
N GLU A 87 -15.72 -8.15 -6.12
CA GLU A 87 -16.93 -8.69 -5.46
C GLU A 87 -18.22 -8.43 -6.25
N ALA A 88 -18.19 -7.48 -7.21
CA ALA A 88 -19.32 -7.17 -8.09
C ALA A 88 -19.29 -7.94 -9.41
N LEU A 89 -18.21 -8.68 -9.68
CA LEU A 89 -18.03 -9.49 -10.88
C LEU A 89 -18.51 -10.92 -10.62
N SER A 90 -19.17 -11.52 -11.61
CA SER A 90 -19.55 -12.92 -11.55
C SER A 90 -18.35 -13.84 -11.79
N GLU A 91 -18.45 -15.09 -11.34
CA GLU A 91 -17.42 -16.11 -11.58
C GLU A 91 -17.19 -16.37 -13.09
N GLU A 92 -18.26 -16.32 -13.90
CA GLU A 92 -18.19 -16.45 -15.36
C GLU A 92 -17.39 -15.31 -16.00
N GLU A 93 -17.59 -14.09 -15.54
CA GLU A 93 -16.83 -12.90 -15.93
C GLU A 93 -15.35 -13.04 -15.55
N LEU A 94 -15.06 -13.51 -14.33
CA LEU A 94 -13.68 -13.72 -13.86
C LEU A 94 -12.96 -14.85 -14.64
N GLN A 95 -13.67 -15.91 -15.03
CA GLN A 95 -13.08 -17.03 -15.77
C GLN A 95 -12.85 -16.69 -17.25
N SER A 96 -13.84 -16.08 -17.91
CA SER A 96 -13.76 -15.71 -19.33
C SER A 96 -12.80 -14.53 -19.59
N GLY A 97 -12.57 -13.74 -18.56
CA GLY A 97 -11.87 -12.47 -18.63
C GLY A 97 -12.57 -11.41 -19.49
N ASP A 98 -13.80 -11.67 -19.93
CA ASP A 98 -14.65 -10.69 -20.61
C ASP A 98 -15.55 -10.03 -19.55
N VAL A 99 -15.13 -8.86 -19.08
CA VAL A 99 -15.79 -8.15 -17.98
C VAL A 99 -16.21 -6.76 -18.42
N SER A 100 -17.35 -6.27 -17.95
CA SER A 100 -17.72 -4.86 -18.12
C SER A 100 -17.58 -4.14 -16.80
N CYS A 101 -17.22 -2.85 -16.83
CA CYS A 101 -17.27 -2.04 -15.62
C CYS A 101 -18.66 -2.14 -14.93
N PRO A 102 -18.72 -2.58 -13.66
CA PRO A 102 -19.98 -2.62 -12.91
C PRO A 102 -20.62 -1.24 -12.78
N ALA A 103 -21.91 -1.22 -12.43
CA ALA A 103 -22.59 0.02 -12.10
C ALA A 103 -21.83 0.79 -10.99
N SER A 104 -21.83 2.12 -11.06
CA SER A 104 -21.10 2.95 -10.10
C SER A 104 -21.49 2.61 -8.66
N GLY A 105 -20.48 2.31 -7.82
CA GLY A 105 -20.67 1.95 -6.41
C GLY A 105 -21.02 0.48 -6.15
N ALA A 106 -20.92 -0.41 -7.15
CA ALA A 106 -21.15 -1.83 -6.95
C ALA A 106 -20.02 -2.54 -6.16
N GLY A 107 -18.85 -1.92 -6.01
CA GLY A 107 -17.74 -2.48 -5.25
C GLY A 107 -17.85 -2.33 -3.74
N SER A 108 -16.95 -2.99 -3.02
CA SER A 108 -16.79 -2.88 -1.57
C SER A 108 -15.74 -1.84 -1.21
N THR A 109 -15.90 -1.21 -0.05
CA THR A 109 -14.89 -0.30 0.52
C THR A 109 -14.42 -0.84 1.86
N THR A 110 -13.11 -1.01 2.01
CA THR A 110 -12.47 -1.42 3.26
C THR A 110 -11.47 -0.34 3.68
N THR A 111 -11.43 -0.01 4.98
CA THR A 111 -10.49 0.97 5.52
C THR A 111 -9.57 0.34 6.55
N GLY A 112 -8.31 0.76 6.57
CA GLY A 112 -7.32 0.27 7.50
C GLY A 112 -6.23 1.30 7.77
N THR A 113 -5.14 0.82 8.33
CA THR A 113 -3.89 1.58 8.47
C THR A 113 -2.79 0.97 7.63
N TYR A 114 -1.76 1.74 7.32
CA TYR A 114 -0.60 1.23 6.61
C TYR A 114 0.72 1.77 7.15
N THR A 115 1.79 1.01 6.94
CA THR A 115 3.17 1.46 7.08
C THR A 115 3.93 1.18 5.79
N TYR A 116 4.87 2.05 5.43
CA TYR A 116 5.74 1.86 4.27
C TYR A 116 7.17 2.22 4.64
N GLU A 117 8.00 1.20 4.82
CA GLU A 117 9.38 1.35 5.26
C GLU A 117 10.28 0.36 4.52
N ASN A 118 11.43 0.82 4.04
CA ASN A 118 12.44 -0.02 3.37
C ASN A 118 11.90 -0.87 2.19
N GLY A 119 10.93 -0.34 1.43
CA GLY A 119 10.31 -1.05 0.31
C GLY A 119 9.30 -2.12 0.73
N MET A 120 8.94 -2.20 2.02
CA MET A 120 7.91 -3.07 2.54
C MET A 120 6.66 -2.26 2.87
N LEU A 121 5.54 -2.59 2.23
CA LEU A 121 4.22 -2.07 2.56
C LEU A 121 3.52 -3.05 3.49
N THR A 122 3.02 -2.59 4.62
CA THR A 122 2.16 -3.38 5.50
C THR A 122 0.79 -2.73 5.61
N LEU A 123 -0.27 -3.49 5.39
CA LEU A 123 -1.66 -3.08 5.54
C LEU A 123 -2.26 -3.80 6.75
N ASP A 124 -2.97 -3.05 7.58
CA ASP A 124 -3.65 -3.57 8.78
C ASP A 124 -5.11 -3.14 8.77
N PHE A 125 -6.01 -4.10 8.59
CA PHE A 125 -7.45 -3.91 8.55
C PHE A 125 -8.05 -4.46 9.84
N ALA A 126 -8.39 -3.54 10.75
CA ALA A 126 -8.81 -3.87 12.11
C ALA A 126 -10.03 -4.80 12.20
N ASP A 127 -10.89 -4.78 11.18
CA ASP A 127 -12.12 -5.57 11.14
C ASP A 127 -11.91 -6.97 10.54
N ASP A 128 -10.76 -7.24 9.93
CA ASP A 128 -10.46 -8.53 9.32
C ASP A 128 -8.95 -8.81 9.28
N SER A 129 -8.45 -9.47 10.32
CA SER A 129 -7.03 -9.85 10.43
C SER A 129 -6.55 -10.78 9.31
N ALA A 130 -7.46 -11.45 8.58
CA ALA A 130 -7.08 -12.28 7.44
C ALA A 130 -6.66 -11.43 6.23
N LYS A 131 -7.02 -10.13 6.20
CA LYS A 131 -6.66 -9.16 5.17
C LYS A 131 -5.38 -8.39 5.50
N ASN A 132 -4.73 -8.70 6.63
CA ASN A 132 -3.47 -8.07 6.98
C ASN A 132 -2.38 -8.57 6.02
N VAL A 133 -1.82 -7.62 5.29
CA VAL A 133 -0.91 -7.87 4.17
C VAL A 133 0.45 -7.30 4.50
N SER A 134 1.52 -7.99 4.11
CA SER A 134 2.86 -7.42 4.04
C SER A 134 3.48 -7.75 2.68
N ALA A 135 3.79 -6.72 1.91
CA ALA A 135 4.16 -6.80 0.51
C ALA A 135 5.50 -6.09 0.25
N ALA A 136 6.42 -6.76 -0.45
CA ALA A 136 7.56 -6.06 -1.02
C ALA A 136 7.09 -5.26 -2.24
N VAL A 137 7.28 -3.94 -2.22
CA VAL A 137 6.85 -3.05 -3.30
C VAL A 137 8.00 -2.20 -3.80
N THR A 138 8.00 -1.94 -5.11
CA THR A 138 8.92 -0.98 -5.73
C THR A 138 8.12 0.18 -6.29
N ILE A 139 8.38 1.39 -5.80
CA ILE A 139 7.77 2.63 -6.31
C ILE A 139 8.80 3.37 -7.17
N SER A 140 8.39 3.76 -8.38
CA SER A 140 9.16 4.61 -9.28
C SER A 140 8.23 5.64 -9.92
N GLY A 141 8.27 6.87 -9.40
CA GLY A 141 7.36 7.94 -9.83
C GLY A 141 5.89 7.57 -9.59
N ASN A 142 5.12 7.50 -10.67
CA ASN A 142 3.69 7.17 -10.63
C ASN A 142 3.42 5.66 -10.82
N THR A 143 4.43 4.81 -10.71
CA THR A 143 4.30 3.36 -10.89
C THR A 143 4.74 2.62 -9.64
N MET A 144 3.88 1.72 -9.15
CA MET A 144 4.17 0.79 -8.07
C MET A 144 4.10 -0.64 -8.63
N LYS A 145 5.04 -1.49 -8.24
CA LYS A 145 5.04 -2.92 -8.57
C LYS A 145 4.97 -3.72 -7.28
N ALA A 146 4.12 -4.74 -7.28
CA ALA A 146 3.94 -5.67 -6.17
C ALA A 146 3.60 -7.07 -6.69
N THR A 147 3.72 -8.09 -5.85
CA THR A 147 3.23 -9.43 -6.16
C THR A 147 1.72 -9.49 -5.96
N VAL A 148 1.02 -10.21 -6.83
CA VAL A 148 -0.45 -10.30 -6.82
C VAL A 148 -1.00 -10.82 -5.49
N ASN A 149 -0.42 -11.89 -4.94
CA ASN A 149 -0.88 -12.52 -3.69
C ASN A 149 -0.82 -11.58 -2.49
N ASP A 150 -0.04 -10.51 -2.59
CA ASP A 150 0.06 -9.53 -1.53
C ASP A 150 -1.05 -8.47 -1.62
N PHE A 151 -1.76 -8.33 -2.75
CA PHE A 151 -2.74 -7.26 -2.96
C PHE A 151 -4.17 -7.77 -3.20
N PHE A 152 -4.32 -9.02 -3.61
CA PHE A 152 -5.60 -9.63 -3.92
C PHE A 152 -5.89 -10.75 -2.92
N ASP A 153 -6.83 -10.51 -2.01
CA ASP A 153 -7.29 -11.52 -1.04
C ASP A 153 -8.02 -12.68 -1.73
N GLU A 154 -8.70 -12.40 -2.84
CA GLU A 154 -9.41 -13.38 -3.67
C GLU A 154 -8.96 -13.22 -5.11
N LEU A 155 -8.29 -14.25 -5.63
CA LEU A 155 -7.90 -14.36 -7.02
C LEU A 155 -8.74 -15.41 -7.73
N PRO A 156 -8.84 -15.35 -9.07
CA PRO A 156 -9.15 -16.53 -9.84
C PRO A 156 -8.23 -17.67 -9.41
N GLU A 157 -8.78 -18.83 -9.08
CA GLU A 157 -7.98 -19.99 -8.71
C GLU A 157 -6.91 -20.28 -9.78
N GLY A 158 -5.67 -20.51 -9.36
CA GLY A 158 -4.58 -20.86 -10.26
C GLY A 158 -3.65 -19.72 -10.71
N VAL A 159 -3.88 -18.48 -10.27
CA VAL A 159 -2.89 -17.40 -10.44
C VAL A 159 -1.62 -17.72 -9.62
N GLY A 160 -0.47 -17.76 -10.29
CA GLY A 160 0.80 -18.12 -9.68
C GLY A 160 1.36 -17.00 -8.79
N GLY A 161 2.07 -17.40 -7.73
CA GLY A 161 2.64 -16.49 -6.73
C GLY A 161 3.78 -15.58 -7.22
N ASP A 162 4.24 -15.73 -8.47
CA ASP A 162 5.22 -14.85 -9.09
C ASP A 162 4.59 -13.76 -9.98
N THR A 163 3.26 -13.78 -10.16
CA THR A 163 2.58 -12.76 -10.96
C THR A 163 2.73 -11.40 -10.28
N GLN A 164 3.14 -10.40 -11.05
CA GLN A 164 3.24 -9.02 -10.59
C GLN A 164 2.01 -8.23 -11.01
N VAL A 165 1.59 -7.31 -10.15
CA VAL A 165 0.66 -6.23 -10.48
C VAL A 165 1.37 -4.90 -10.54
N ILE A 166 0.94 -4.09 -11.49
CA ILE A 166 1.41 -2.73 -11.68
C ILE A 166 0.27 -1.80 -11.30
N LEU A 167 0.51 -0.97 -10.30
CA LEU A 167 -0.41 0.08 -9.90
C LEU A 167 0.10 1.43 -10.42
N THR A 168 -0.82 2.28 -10.88
CA THR A 168 -0.52 3.63 -11.34
C THR A 168 -1.16 4.68 -10.45
N LYS A 169 -0.41 5.72 -10.14
CA LYS A 169 -0.88 6.86 -9.34
C LYS A 169 -1.71 7.81 -10.19
N SER A 170 -2.92 8.14 -9.73
CA SER A 170 -3.84 9.11 -10.36
C SER A 170 -3.71 10.50 -9.76
#